data_AF-A0A7J6VHT0-F1
#
_entry.id   AF-A0A7J6VHT0-F1
#
_cell.length_a   1.000
_cell.length_b   1.000
_cell.length_c   1.000
_cell.angle_alpha   90.00
_cell.angle_beta   90.00
_cell.angle_gamma   90.00
#
_symmetry.space_group_name_H-M   'P 1'
#
loop_
_entity.id
_entity.type
_entity.pdbx_description
1 polymer ?
#
loop_
_entity_poly.entity_id
_entity_poly.type
_entity_poly.pdbx_seq_one_letter_code
_entity_poly.pdbx_strand_id
1 'polypeptide(L)'
;SALRSFKRRVAYANANYDHMVGWRTSSIRRQHELPKHDLLARHEKYPHIVYVEKESTNGICTEASTHISGQAVDLEEEMIRGLRQVFWERVDVSFRKSRQRYIAHNTILVKSYWMNSDGADVVFHMIDNFLL
;
A
#
# COMPACT_ATOMS: atom_id res chain seq x y z
N SER A 1 18.53 7.58 -3.52
CA SER A 1 17.40 8.10 -2.73
C SER A 1 17.69 7.93 -1.25
N ALA A 2 17.32 8.91 -0.41
CA ALA A 2 17.41 8.81 1.06
C ALA A 2 16.63 7.63 1.63
N LEU A 3 15.63 7.11 0.90
CA LEU A 3 14.87 5.92 1.26
C LEU A 3 15.75 4.67 1.50
N ARG A 4 16.98 4.63 0.95
CA ARG A 4 17.93 3.53 1.17
C ARG A 4 18.52 3.48 2.59
N SER A 5 18.46 4.57 3.36
CA SER A 5 19.00 4.58 4.73
C SER A 5 18.15 3.76 5.71
N PHE A 6 16.87 3.58 5.40
CA PHE A 6 15.98 2.73 6.20
C PHE A 6 16.33 1.26 6.01
N LYS A 7 16.46 0.49 7.10
CA LYS A 7 16.69 -0.96 7.01
C LYS A 7 15.49 -1.69 6.41
N ARG A 8 14.29 -1.24 6.77
CA ARG A 8 13.01 -1.78 6.33
C ARG A 8 12.07 -0.67 5.90
N ARG A 9 11.27 -0.95 4.88
CA ARG A 9 10.28 -0.04 4.31
C ARG A 9 8.98 -0.82 4.13
N VAL A 10 7.89 -0.30 4.69
CA VAL A 10 6.56 -0.90 4.59
C VAL A 10 5.60 0.18 4.09
N ALA A 11 4.83 -0.12 3.06
CA ALA A 11 3.80 0.77 2.53
C ALA A 11 2.42 0.19 2.84
N TYR A 12 1.58 0.98 3.53
CA TYR A 12 0.19 0.63 3.80
C TYR A 12 -0.72 1.37 2.81
N ALA A 13 -1.54 0.61 2.09
CA ALA A 13 -2.38 1.11 1.01
C ALA A 13 -3.86 0.95 1.34
N ASN A 14 -4.68 1.91 0.92
CA ASN A 14 -6.12 1.79 0.99
C ASN A 14 -6.61 1.04 -0.25
N ALA A 15 -7.01 -0.22 -0.07
CA ALA A 15 -7.54 -1.05 -1.14
C ALA A 15 -8.94 -0.60 -1.59
N ASN A 16 -9.61 0.23 -0.79
CA ASN A 16 -10.87 0.84 -1.16
C ASN A 16 -10.65 2.27 -1.64
N TYR A 17 -11.56 2.76 -2.48
CA TYR A 17 -11.59 4.17 -2.83
C TYR A 17 -12.42 4.94 -1.81
N ASP A 18 -11.86 6.02 -1.24
CA ASP A 18 -12.51 6.86 -0.23
C ASP A 18 -12.56 8.35 -0.63
N HIS A 19 -12.56 8.61 -1.94
CA HIS A 19 -12.46 9.95 -2.55
C HIS A 19 -11.09 10.62 -2.46
N MET A 20 -10.27 10.30 -1.46
CA MET A 20 -8.90 10.83 -1.31
C MET A 20 -7.88 9.98 -2.05
N VAL A 21 -7.90 8.68 -1.79
CA VAL A 21 -6.96 7.72 -2.38
C VAL A 21 -7.68 6.45 -2.78
N GLY A 22 -7.13 5.75 -3.76
CA GLY A 22 -7.58 4.41 -4.15
C GLY A 22 -6.42 3.44 -4.13
N TRP A 23 -6.70 2.19 -4.48
CA TRP A 23 -5.71 1.13 -4.40
C TRP A 23 -4.47 1.43 -5.24
N ARG A 24 -4.66 1.71 -6.54
CA ARG A 24 -3.59 2.07 -7.48
C ARG A 24 -2.69 3.21 -6.98
N THR A 25 -3.29 4.27 -6.43
CA THR A 25 -2.55 5.47 -6.05
C THR A 25 -1.88 5.37 -4.67
N SER A 26 -2.20 4.34 -3.88
CA SER A 26 -1.64 4.15 -2.53
C SER A 26 -0.76 2.91 -2.38
N SER A 27 -0.66 2.05 -3.40
CA SER A 27 0.03 0.76 -3.28
C SER A 27 1.48 0.73 -3.80
N ILE A 28 1.99 1.78 -4.44
CA ILE A 28 3.29 1.74 -5.15
C ILE A 28 3.31 0.54 -6.12
N ARG A 29 2.24 0.40 -6.92
CA ARG A 29 2.05 -0.64 -7.93
C ARG A 29 1.34 -0.04 -9.14
N ARG A 30 1.54 -0.63 -10.31
CA ARG A 30 0.74 -0.35 -11.51
C ARG A 30 -0.62 -1.01 -11.40
N GLN A 31 -1.58 -0.54 -12.19
CA GLN A 31 -2.94 -1.09 -12.20
C GLN A 31 -2.98 -2.61 -12.48
N HIS A 32 -2.12 -3.10 -13.38
CA HIS A 32 -2.05 -4.52 -13.73
C HIS A 32 -1.29 -5.38 -12.72
N GLU A 33 -0.59 -4.75 -11.77
CA GLU A 33 0.16 -5.42 -10.68
C GLU A 33 -0.69 -5.54 -9.41
N LEU A 34 -1.88 -4.93 -9.37
CA LEU A 34 -2.75 -5.02 -8.21
C LEU A 34 -3.23 -6.46 -7.99
N PRO A 35 -3.25 -6.94 -6.73
CA PRO A 35 -3.79 -8.24 -6.39
C PRO A 35 -5.22 -8.41 -6.87
N LYS A 36 -5.55 -9.61 -7.36
CA LYS A 36 -6.94 -9.97 -7.66
C LYS A 36 -7.75 -10.04 -6.36
N HIS A 37 -9.00 -9.61 -6.41
CA HIS A 37 -9.89 -9.60 -5.24
C HIS A 37 -10.04 -10.99 -4.57
N ASP A 38 -9.89 -12.07 -5.32
CA ASP A 38 -10.00 -13.45 -4.82
C ASP A 38 -8.84 -13.86 -3.90
N LEU A 39 -7.70 -13.14 -3.96
CA LEU A 39 -6.54 -13.35 -3.09
C LEU A 39 -6.63 -12.57 -1.79
N LEU A 40 -7.68 -11.75 -1.60
CA LEU A 40 -7.87 -10.94 -0.41
C LEU A 40 -8.39 -11.80 0.74
N ALA A 41 -7.46 -12.43 1.46
CA ALA A 41 -7.78 -13.21 2.66
C ALA A 41 -7.97 -12.27 3.85
N ARG A 42 -8.94 -12.61 4.72
CA ARG A 42 -9.10 -11.92 5.99
C ARG A 42 -8.03 -12.41 6.96
N HIS A 43 -7.21 -11.51 7.46
CA HIS A 43 -6.31 -11.83 8.57
C HIS A 43 -7.13 -12.06 9.84
N GLU A 44 -6.90 -13.18 10.54
CA GLU A 44 -7.68 -13.55 11.74
C GLU A 44 -7.55 -12.51 12.86
N LYS A 45 -6.31 -12.06 13.13
CA LYS A 45 -6.01 -11.06 14.17
C LYS A 45 -6.30 -9.61 13.78
N TYR A 46 -6.23 -9.25 12.49
CA TYR A 46 -6.36 -7.87 12.01
C TYR A 46 -7.37 -7.81 10.86
N PRO A 47 -8.68 -7.73 11.14
CA PRO A 47 -9.74 -7.90 10.16
C PRO A 47 -9.69 -6.97 8.94
N HIS A 48 -9.03 -5.82 9.04
CA HIS A 48 -8.90 -4.85 7.95
C HIS A 48 -7.66 -5.06 7.08
N ILE A 49 -6.70 -5.90 7.49
CA ILE A 49 -5.56 -6.30 6.66
C ILE A 49 -6.04 -7.37 5.68
N VAL A 50 -6.03 -7.04 4.39
CA VAL A 50 -6.60 -7.91 3.34
C VAL A 50 -5.56 -8.56 2.44
N TYR A 51 -4.37 -7.99 2.35
CA TYR A 51 -3.26 -8.57 1.60
C TYR A 51 -1.93 -8.07 2.13
N VAL A 52 -0.95 -8.97 2.23
CA VAL A 52 0.42 -8.65 2.63
C VAL A 52 1.36 -9.26 1.61
N GLU A 53 2.08 -8.41 0.90
CA GLU A 53 3.14 -8.80 -0.02
C GLU A 53 4.48 -8.62 0.68
N LYS A 54 5.09 -9.74 1.04
CA LYS A 54 6.50 -9.79 1.44
C LYS A 54 7.31 -9.97 0.16
N GLU A 55 7.78 -8.85 -0.41
CA GLU A 55 8.57 -8.87 -1.64
C GLU A 55 9.88 -9.61 -1.35
N SER A 56 10.05 -10.81 -1.93
CA SER A 56 11.26 -11.62 -1.77
C SER A 56 12.40 -10.98 -2.55
N THR A 57 13.63 -11.07 -2.03
CA THR A 57 14.87 -10.46 -2.55
C THR A 57 15.24 -10.79 -4.01
N ASN A 58 14.43 -11.57 -4.73
CA ASN A 58 14.78 -12.12 -6.04
C ASN A 58 14.19 -11.33 -7.22
N GLY A 59 13.47 -10.24 -6.99
CA GLY A 59 12.70 -9.55 -8.02
C GLY A 59 13.05 -8.08 -8.22
N ILE A 60 14.33 -7.71 -8.37
CA ILE A 60 14.64 -6.44 -9.05
C ILE A 60 14.36 -6.69 -10.54
N CYS A 61 13.09 -6.57 -10.95
CA CYS A 61 12.77 -6.41 -12.36
C CYS A 61 13.22 -5.01 -12.76
N THR A 62 14.49 -4.89 -13.15
CA THR A 62 14.97 -3.77 -13.94
C THR A 62 14.32 -3.89 -15.31
N GLU A 63 13.07 -3.45 -15.43
CA GLU A 63 12.44 -3.34 -16.74
C GLU A 63 13.17 -2.25 -17.53
N ALA A 64 13.79 -2.66 -18.63
CA ALA A 64 14.51 -1.78 -19.52
C ALA A 64 13.54 -0.76 -20.14
N SER A 65 13.96 0.51 -20.12
CA SER A 65 13.21 1.64 -20.64
C SER A 65 12.97 1.51 -22.14
N THR A 66 11.72 1.36 -22.57
CA THR A 66 11.30 1.69 -23.94
C THR A 66 10.90 3.15 -23.96
N HIS A 67 11.87 4.05 -24.04
CA HIS A 67 11.63 5.48 -24.15
C HIS A 67 11.10 5.80 -25.56
N ILE A 68 9.77 5.82 -25.74
CA ILE A 68 9.15 6.31 -26.98
C ILE A 68 9.18 7.83 -26.91
N SER A 69 10.10 8.46 -27.66
CA SER A 69 10.21 9.92 -27.73
C SER A 69 8.92 10.51 -28.31
N GLY A 70 8.15 11.25 -27.50
CA GLY A 70 7.00 12.04 -27.96
C GLY A 70 5.71 11.89 -27.14
N GLN A 71 5.64 11.00 -26.15
CA GLN A 71 4.48 10.94 -25.24
C GLN A 71 4.64 11.91 -24.06
N ALA A 72 3.52 12.48 -23.61
CA ALA A 72 3.46 13.26 -22.37
C ALA A 72 4.06 12.42 -21.22
N VAL A 73 4.90 13.04 -20.39
CA VAL A 73 5.53 12.37 -19.25
C VAL A 73 4.44 11.83 -18.33
N ASP A 74 4.33 10.52 -18.22
CA ASP A 74 3.47 9.86 -17.24
C ASP A 74 4.15 9.99 -15.85
N LEU A 75 3.72 10.99 -15.09
CA LEU A 75 4.28 11.29 -13.77
C LEU A 75 4.05 10.15 -12.76
N GLU A 76 2.95 9.40 -12.91
CA GLU A 76 2.68 8.24 -12.06
C GLU A 76 3.71 7.14 -12.32
N GLU A 77 3.98 6.87 -13.60
CA GLU A 77 4.94 5.87 -14.03
C GLU A 77 6.36 6.18 -13.53
N GLU A 78 6.80 7.43 -13.68
CA GLU A 78 8.09 7.91 -13.16
C GLU A 78 8.19 7.79 -11.64
N MET A 79 7.11 8.12 -10.92
CA MET A 79 7.05 7.99 -9.47
C MET A 79 7.15 6.53 -9.04
N ILE A 80 6.37 5.62 -9.65
CA ILE A 80 6.41 4.18 -9.34
C ILE A 80 7.82 3.64 -9.62
N ARG A 81 8.42 3.98 -10.77
CA ARG A 81 9.78 3.54 -11.12
C ARG A 81 10.81 4.04 -10.10
N GLY A 82 10.72 5.30 -9.69
CA GLY A 82 11.61 5.88 -8.68
C GLY A 82 11.45 5.23 -7.30
N LEU A 83 10.22 5.00 -6.84
CA LEU A 83 9.94 4.39 -5.55
C LEU A 83 10.34 2.91 -5.50
N ARG A 84 10.21 2.17 -6.61
CA ARG A 84 10.60 0.75 -6.71
C ARG A 84 12.10 0.50 -6.85
N GLN A 85 12.94 1.55 -6.87
CA GLN A 85 14.40 1.39 -6.78
C GLN A 85 14.89 0.85 -5.42
N VAL A 86 13.98 0.69 -4.46
CA VAL A 86 14.23 0.06 -3.15
C VAL A 86 13.09 -0.92 -2.86
N PHE A 87 13.39 -1.94 -2.05
CA PHE A 87 12.41 -2.94 -1.64
C PHE A 87 11.34 -2.37 -0.70
N TRP A 88 10.09 -2.77 -0.93
CA TRP A 88 8.93 -2.42 -0.10
C TRP A 88 8.17 -3.68 0.31
N GLU A 89 7.92 -3.85 1.59
CA GLU A 89 6.81 -4.69 2.04
C GLU A 89 5.52 -3.90 1.83
N ARG A 90 4.51 -4.51 1.21
CA ARG A 90 3.27 -3.80 0.86
C ARG A 90 2.09 -4.46 1.57
N VAL A 91 1.30 -3.65 2.25
CA VAL A 91 0.16 -4.08 3.04
C VAL A 91 -1.08 -3.36 2.54
N ASP A 92 -2.05 -4.11 2.04
CA ASP A 92 -3.31 -3.55 1.59
C ASP A 92 -4.36 -3.65 2.71
N VAL A 93 -5.04 -2.53 2.96
CA VAL A 93 -6.02 -2.35 4.03
C VAL A 93 -7.39 -2.05 3.43
N SER A 94 -8.44 -2.69 3.93
CA SER A 94 -9.81 -2.46 3.48
C SER A 94 -10.80 -2.32 4.62
N PHE A 95 -11.48 -1.17 4.67
CA PHE A 95 -12.60 -0.91 5.58
C PHE A 95 -13.96 -1.23 4.93
N ARG A 96 -14.04 -2.07 3.88
CA ARG A 96 -15.24 -2.16 3.01
C ARG A 96 -16.52 -2.53 3.79
N LYS A 97 -16.34 -3.28 4.88
CA LYS A 97 -17.39 -3.77 5.78
C LYS A 97 -17.65 -2.87 6.99
N SER A 98 -16.85 -1.82 7.16
CA SER A 98 -17.02 -0.79 8.18
C SER A 98 -17.84 0.38 7.65
N ARG A 99 -18.55 1.08 8.56
CA ARG A 99 -19.21 2.35 8.27
C ARG A 99 -18.20 3.47 8.01
N GLN A 100 -16.97 3.34 8.50
CA GLN A 100 -15.87 4.29 8.34
C GLN A 100 -15.16 4.20 6.98
N ARG A 101 -15.68 3.38 6.04
CA ARG A 101 -15.11 3.18 4.69
C ARG A 101 -14.97 4.44 3.84
N TYR A 102 -15.87 5.41 4.05
CA TYR A 102 -15.87 6.67 3.29
C TYR A 102 -14.80 7.66 3.77
N ILE A 103 -14.13 7.34 4.87
CA ILE A 103 -13.03 8.12 5.46
C ILE A 103 -11.83 7.22 5.75
N ALA A 104 -11.67 6.14 4.97
CA ALA A 104 -10.67 5.10 5.18
C ALA A 104 -9.23 5.64 5.33
N HIS A 105 -8.89 6.71 4.62
CA HIS A 105 -7.60 7.40 4.70
C HIS A 105 -7.35 8.04 6.08
N ASN A 106 -8.40 8.54 6.75
CA ASN A 106 -8.27 8.99 8.14
C ASN A 106 -8.33 7.81 9.11
N THR A 107 -9.09 6.77 8.77
CA THR A 107 -9.27 5.59 9.60
C THR A 107 -8.00 4.76 9.71
N ILE A 108 -7.27 4.55 8.62
CA ILE A 108 -5.99 3.82 8.62
C ILE A 108 -4.95 4.44 9.55
N LEU A 109 -5.03 5.75 9.80
CA LEU A 109 -4.16 6.51 10.70
C LEU A 109 -4.74 6.68 12.10
N VAL A 110 -5.99 6.26 12.34
CA VAL A 110 -6.73 6.48 13.59
C VAL A 110 -6.71 7.97 14.00
N LYS A 111 -6.99 8.88 13.05
CA LYS A 111 -6.83 10.33 13.26
C LYS A 111 -7.58 10.87 14.48
N SER A 112 -8.80 10.40 14.72
CA SER A 112 -9.55 10.64 15.95
C SER A 112 -10.16 9.33 16.42
N TYR A 113 -9.70 8.80 17.55
CA TYR A 113 -10.15 7.50 18.05
C TYR A 113 -11.69 7.38 18.15
N TRP A 114 -12.37 8.46 18.54
CA TRP A 114 -13.84 8.49 18.63
C TRP A 114 -14.55 8.24 17.28
N MET A 115 -13.95 8.63 16.15
CA MET A 115 -14.52 8.45 14.80
C MET A 115 -13.82 7.39 13.93
N ASN A 116 -12.58 7.04 14.28
CA ASN A 116 -11.65 6.27 13.46
C ASN A 116 -11.18 4.98 14.17
N SER A 117 -11.93 4.52 15.17
CA SER A 117 -11.60 3.36 16.00
C SER A 117 -11.34 2.08 15.20
N ASP A 118 -11.95 1.94 14.01
CA ASP A 118 -11.88 0.71 13.24
C ASP A 118 -10.49 0.48 12.67
N GLY A 119 -9.66 1.51 12.55
CA GLY A 119 -8.27 1.37 12.12
C GLY A 119 -7.29 0.95 13.22
N ALA A 120 -7.75 0.76 14.45
CA ALA A 120 -6.88 0.39 15.57
C ALA A 120 -6.15 -0.95 15.30
N ASP A 121 -6.80 -1.91 14.65
CA ASP A 121 -6.18 -3.19 14.28
C ASP A 121 -5.04 -3.02 13.26
N VAL A 122 -5.13 -2.04 12.36
CA VAL A 122 -4.05 -1.69 11.44
C VAL A 122 -2.83 -1.14 12.20
N VAL A 123 -3.06 -0.28 13.20
CA VAL A 123 -1.99 0.23 14.07
C VAL A 123 -1.36 -0.91 14.88
N PHE A 124 -2.17 -1.83 15.42
CA PHE A 124 -1.64 -3.02 16.11
C PHE A 124 -0.85 -3.92 15.16
N HIS A 125 -1.30 -4.11 13.91
CA HIS A 125 -0.53 -4.82 12.90
C HIS A 125 0.84 -4.16 12.66
N MET A 126 0.90 -2.83 12.59
CA MET A 126 2.17 -2.09 12.46
C MET A 126 3.09 -2.34 13.67
N ILE A 127 2.56 -2.21 14.89
CA ILE A 127 3.33 -2.37 16.13
C ILE A 127 3.86 -3.81 16.27
N ASP A 128 3.00 -4.80 16.08
CA ASP A 128 3.36 -6.21 16.25
C ASP A 128 4.35 -6.69 15.18
N ASN A 129 4.35 -6.03 14.02
CA ASN A 129 5.34 -6.26 12.98
C ASN A 129 6.48 -5.24 13.02
N PHE A 130 6.61 -4.37 14.02
CA PHE A 130 7.71 -3.41 14.09
C PHE A 130 8.98 -4.11 14.59
N LEU A 131 9.77 -4.63 13.65
CA LEU A 131 11.05 -5.29 13.90
C LEU A 131 12.18 -4.33 13.47
N LEU A 132 13.09 -3.99 14.39
CA LEU A 132 14.25 -3.10 14.20
C LEU A 132 15.46 -3.81 13.58
#